data_AF-T1DUX8-F1
#
_entry.id   AF-T1DUX8-F1
#
_cell.length_a   1.000
_cell.length_b   1.000
_cell.length_c   1.000
_cell.angle_alpha   90.00
_cell.angle_beta   90.00
_cell.angle_gamma   90.00
#
_symmetry.space_group_name_H-M   'P 1'
#
loop_
_entity.id
_entity.type
_entity.pdbx_description
1 polymer ?
#
loop_
_entity_poly.entity_id
_entity_poly.type
_entity_poly.pdbx_seq_one_letter_code
_entity_poly.pdbx_strand_id
1 'polypeptide(L)'
;MCAAFSVLEFVFVIVLAGIVFGFGIPKLNISLHMAASSLLAHIRYTQHLALNDSLRFYTLGQTNFLTSMHPSINAQKLLDDKNFWQIQFHQSGIYTFNSYSIFFDTPRTSATTDRDNQPMPGDIIAINGQNKKCLSGYSNVNVAIECRNNMEINVRLHEYYGIESISLVSPDACQEMGTFRILFNAFGEPFCSKLATPLTQPLRIILTKNNQSKTICVLHKTGFSFISKDDQCRI
;
A
#
# COMPACT_ATOMS: atom_id res chain seq x y z
N MET A 1 25.89 61.66 5.65
CA MET A 1 25.00 61.91 4.50
C MET A 1 24.26 60.62 4.23
N CYS A 2 22.94 60.58 4.46
CA CYS A 2 22.13 59.41 4.14
C CYS A 2 21.90 59.41 2.62
N ALA A 3 22.48 58.45 1.91
CA ALA A 3 22.17 58.23 0.50
C ALA A 3 20.70 57.80 0.42
N ALA A 4 19.86 58.65 -0.19
CA ALA A 4 18.47 58.31 -0.46
C ALA A 4 18.45 57.30 -1.62
N PHE A 5 17.81 56.15 -1.39
CA PHE A 5 17.66 55.10 -2.39
C PHE A 5 16.89 55.64 -3.59
N SER A 6 17.41 55.45 -4.81
CA SER A 6 16.73 55.92 -6.02
C SER A 6 15.51 55.04 -6.32
N VAL A 7 14.43 55.66 -6.81
CA VAL A 7 13.23 54.93 -7.27
C VAL A 7 13.60 53.93 -8.37
N LEU A 8 14.57 54.27 -9.23
CA LEU A 8 15.07 53.37 -10.27
C LEU A 8 15.78 52.14 -9.66
N GLU A 9 16.56 52.36 -8.61
CA GLU A 9 17.31 51.32 -7.90
C GLU A 9 16.34 50.34 -7.21
N PHE A 10 15.22 50.85 -6.68
CA PHE A 10 14.16 50.04 -6.09
C PHE A 10 13.47 49.13 -7.12
N VAL A 11 13.20 49.64 -8.33
CA VAL A 11 12.64 48.83 -9.43
C VAL A 11 13.61 47.70 -9.81
N PHE A 12 14.91 47.99 -9.92
CA PHE A 12 15.92 46.97 -10.22
C PHE A 12 16.00 45.89 -9.14
N VAL A 13 15.93 46.27 -7.86
CA VAL A 13 15.93 45.31 -6.74
C VAL A 13 14.72 44.38 -6.81
N ILE A 14 13.52 44.89 -7.11
CA ILE A 14 12.31 44.07 -7.23
C ILE A 14 12.41 43.08 -8.39
N VAL A 15 12.89 43.53 -9.56
CA VAL A 15 13.05 42.67 -10.74
C VAL A 15 14.07 41.56 -10.45
N LEU A 16 15.22 41.91 -9.87
CA LEU A 16 16.24 40.92 -9.51
C LEU A 16 15.77 39.95 -8.44
N ALA A 17 15.07 40.43 -7.40
CA ALA A 17 14.45 39.58 -6.40
C ALA A 17 13.44 38.62 -7.05
N GLY A 18 12.59 39.09 -7.97
CA GLY A 18 11.64 38.26 -8.70
C GLY A 18 12.30 37.13 -9.51
N ILE A 19 13.43 37.41 -10.17
CA ILE A 19 14.21 36.39 -10.89
C ILE A 19 14.78 35.36 -9.91
N VAL A 20 15.41 35.81 -8.82
CA VAL A 20 16.01 34.92 -7.82
C VAL A 20 14.96 34.04 -7.14
N PHE A 21 13.79 34.59 -6.80
CA PHE A 21 12.69 33.82 -6.23
C PHE A 21 12.08 32.82 -7.24
N GLY A 22 12.04 33.15 -8.53
CA GLY A 22 11.57 32.24 -9.58
C GLY A 22 12.40 30.95 -9.72
N PHE A 23 13.71 31.03 -9.48
CA PHE A 23 14.62 29.88 -9.55
C PHE A 23 14.95 29.27 -8.17
N GLY A 24 14.71 30.00 -7.08
CA GLY A 24 15.09 29.59 -5.73
C GLY A 24 14.12 28.66 -5.01
N ILE A 25 12.92 28.40 -5.56
CA ILE A 25 11.96 27.47 -4.94
C ILE A 25 12.40 26.03 -5.24
N PRO A 26 12.87 25.26 -4.24
CA PRO A 26 13.20 23.86 -4.46
C PRO A 26 11.91 23.13 -4.89
N LYS A 27 12.00 22.33 -5.95
CA LYS A 27 10.94 21.38 -6.31
C LYS A 27 10.82 20.37 -5.18
N LEU A 28 9.98 20.65 -4.19
CA LEU A 28 9.55 19.64 -3.23
C LEU A 28 8.97 18.48 -4.05
N ASN A 29 9.44 17.24 -3.81
CA ASN A 29 8.82 16.05 -4.38
C ASN A 29 7.47 15.81 -3.67
N ILE A 30 6.52 16.69 -3.93
CA ILE A 30 5.14 16.62 -3.41
C ILE A 30 4.55 15.26 -3.77
N SER A 31 4.84 14.73 -4.97
CA SER A 31 4.41 13.40 -5.39
C SER A 31 4.95 12.27 -4.50
N LEU A 32 6.20 12.35 -4.04
CA LEU A 32 6.77 11.32 -3.15
C LEU A 32 6.08 11.35 -1.79
N HIS A 33 5.79 12.56 -1.27
CA HIS A 33 5.03 12.70 -0.04
C HIS A 33 3.58 12.22 -0.20
N MET A 34 2.91 12.57 -1.31
CA MET A 34 1.55 12.09 -1.61
C MET A 34 1.50 10.57 -1.75
N ALA A 35 2.48 9.96 -2.44
CA ALA A 35 2.62 8.51 -2.54
C ALA A 35 2.77 7.86 -1.17
N ALA A 36 3.66 8.38 -0.32
CA ALA A 36 3.88 7.85 1.02
C ALA A 36 2.65 7.98 1.91
N SER A 37 1.96 9.13 1.86
CA SER A 37 0.72 9.37 2.61
C SER A 37 -0.44 8.49 2.13
N SER A 38 -0.59 8.32 0.82
CA SER A 38 -1.58 7.42 0.22
C SER A 38 -1.32 5.97 0.61
N LEU A 39 -0.06 5.51 0.52
CA LEU A 39 0.33 4.16 0.92
C LEU A 39 0.11 3.94 2.42
N LEU A 40 0.49 4.90 3.27
CA LEU A 40 0.24 4.83 4.71
C LEU A 40 -1.26 4.68 5.00
N ALA A 41 -2.11 5.47 4.35
CA ALA A 41 -3.56 5.38 4.51
C ALA A 41 -4.08 3.98 4.11
N HIS A 42 -3.55 3.40 3.04
CA HIS A 42 -3.92 2.06 2.56
C HIS A 42 -3.41 0.92 3.45
N ILE A 43 -2.23 1.04 4.05
CA ILE A 43 -1.75 0.09 5.08
C ILE A 43 -2.70 0.11 6.28
N ARG A 44 -3.04 1.30 6.79
CA ARG A 44 -4.00 1.47 7.89
C ARG A 44 -5.39 0.96 7.52
N TYR A 45 -5.83 1.19 6.28
CA TYR A 45 -7.08 0.67 5.78
C TYR A 45 -7.09 -0.86 5.74
N THR A 46 -5.98 -1.48 5.33
CA THR A 46 -5.85 -2.95 5.33
C THR A 46 -5.95 -3.51 6.75
N GLN A 47 -5.28 -2.88 7.72
CA GLN A 47 -5.42 -3.23 9.12
C GLN A 47 -6.85 -3.05 9.63
N HIS A 48 -7.50 -1.95 9.26
CA HIS A 48 -8.90 -1.67 9.62
C HIS A 48 -9.87 -2.70 9.02
N LEU A 49 -9.63 -3.16 7.79
CA LEU A 49 -10.40 -4.26 7.19
C LEU A 49 -10.23 -5.54 8.00
N ALA A 50 -9.00 -5.87 8.40
CA ALA A 50 -8.73 -7.05 9.23
C ALA A 50 -9.45 -7.02 10.60
N LEU A 51 -9.56 -5.83 11.21
CA LEU A 51 -10.22 -5.64 12.49
C LEU A 51 -11.74 -5.67 12.42
N ASN A 52 -12.33 -5.30 11.27
CA ASN A 52 -13.79 -5.13 11.14
C ASN A 52 -14.47 -6.22 10.32
N ASP A 53 -13.80 -6.74 9.29
CA ASP A 53 -14.34 -7.86 8.54
C ASP A 53 -14.21 -9.09 9.42
N SER A 54 -15.34 -9.62 9.87
CA SER A 54 -15.41 -10.82 10.71
C SER A 54 -14.99 -12.06 9.91
N LEU A 55 -13.70 -12.19 9.61
CA LEU A 55 -13.10 -13.26 8.83
C LEU A 55 -12.69 -14.46 9.71
N ARG A 56 -13.17 -14.49 10.96
CA ARG A 56 -12.97 -15.61 11.88
C ARG A 56 -14.26 -16.42 11.94
N PHE A 57 -14.22 -17.62 11.37
CA PHE A 57 -15.37 -18.50 11.25
C PHE A 57 -15.17 -19.74 12.13
N TYR A 58 -16.15 -20.04 12.98
CA TYR A 58 -16.17 -21.22 13.85
C TYR A 58 -17.15 -22.29 13.36
N THR A 59 -18.14 -21.89 12.56
CA THR A 59 -19.17 -22.78 12.01
C THR A 59 -19.43 -22.45 10.55
N LEU A 60 -19.86 -23.46 9.77
CA LEU A 60 -20.22 -23.28 8.36
C LEU A 60 -21.37 -22.27 8.17
N GLY A 61 -22.28 -22.16 9.14
CA GLY A 61 -23.35 -21.16 9.08
C GLY A 61 -22.84 -19.72 9.00
N GLN A 62 -21.69 -19.42 9.64
CA GLN A 62 -21.09 -18.10 9.63
C GLN A 62 -20.45 -17.75 8.27
N THR A 63 -20.08 -18.75 7.46
CA THR A 63 -19.48 -18.52 6.14
C THR A 63 -20.52 -18.17 5.08
N ASN A 64 -21.81 -18.44 5.33
CA ASN A 64 -22.89 -18.32 4.34
C ASN A 64 -22.97 -16.95 3.66
N PHE A 65 -22.79 -15.86 4.42
CA PHE A 65 -22.80 -14.52 3.85
C PHE A 65 -21.71 -14.38 2.77
N LEU A 66 -20.48 -14.76 3.10
CA LEU A 66 -19.34 -14.65 2.19
C LEU A 66 -19.47 -15.59 0.99
N THR A 67 -19.86 -16.85 1.23
CA THR A 67 -20.00 -17.86 0.17
C THR A 67 -21.19 -17.60 -0.75
N SER A 68 -22.23 -16.89 -0.26
CA SER A 68 -23.36 -16.49 -1.10
C SER A 68 -22.97 -15.40 -2.10
N MET A 69 -22.10 -14.48 -1.71
CA MET A 69 -21.57 -13.43 -2.59
C MET A 69 -20.44 -13.95 -3.49
N HIS A 70 -19.65 -14.91 -3.00
CA HIS A 70 -18.51 -15.49 -3.71
C HIS A 70 -18.59 -17.02 -3.73
N PRO A 71 -19.34 -17.63 -4.67
CA PRO A 71 -19.59 -19.07 -4.69
C PRO A 71 -18.36 -19.95 -4.94
N SER A 72 -17.24 -19.37 -5.40
CA SER A 72 -15.97 -20.09 -5.59
C SER A 72 -15.25 -20.43 -4.28
N ILE A 73 -15.66 -19.82 -3.16
CA ILE A 73 -15.01 -20.00 -1.87
C ILE A 73 -15.35 -21.37 -1.26
N ASN A 74 -14.32 -22.06 -0.75
CA ASN A 74 -14.49 -23.27 0.02
C ASN A 74 -14.82 -22.95 1.48
N ALA A 75 -16.09 -23.11 1.86
CA ALA A 75 -16.60 -22.84 3.20
C ALA A 75 -15.84 -23.59 4.32
N GLN A 76 -15.45 -24.84 4.08
CA GLN A 76 -14.77 -25.65 5.09
C GLN A 76 -13.39 -25.08 5.42
N LYS A 77 -12.64 -24.64 4.40
CA LYS A 77 -11.30 -24.05 4.56
C LYS A 77 -11.32 -22.64 5.15
N LEU A 78 -12.47 -21.96 5.15
CA LEU A 78 -12.63 -20.69 5.87
C LEU A 78 -12.61 -20.87 7.39
N LEU A 79 -12.89 -22.08 7.89
CA LEU A 79 -12.80 -22.39 9.32
C LEU A 79 -11.34 -22.50 9.81
N ASP A 80 -10.37 -22.49 8.90
CA ASP A 80 -8.95 -22.43 9.24
C ASP A 80 -8.60 -21.06 9.85
N ASP A 81 -7.68 -21.03 10.81
CA ASP A 81 -7.15 -19.78 11.42
C ASP A 81 -6.21 -18.98 10.47
N LYS A 82 -6.28 -19.21 9.15
CA LYS A 82 -5.42 -18.61 8.12
C LYS A 82 -6.15 -17.60 7.25
N ASN A 83 -6.97 -16.76 7.88
CA ASN A 83 -7.72 -15.72 7.20
C ASN A 83 -7.09 -14.37 7.51
N PHE A 84 -6.55 -13.72 6.47
CA PHE A 84 -5.86 -12.45 6.60
C PHE A 84 -6.26 -11.50 5.49
N TRP A 85 -6.49 -10.25 5.86
CA TRP A 85 -6.36 -9.16 4.89
C TRP A 85 -4.88 -8.89 4.66
N GLN A 86 -4.47 -8.78 3.39
CA GLN A 86 -3.09 -8.53 3.06
C GLN A 86 -2.93 -7.35 2.11
N ILE A 87 -1.82 -6.65 2.25
CA ILE A 87 -1.28 -5.71 1.28
C ILE A 87 -0.01 -6.33 0.68
N GLN A 88 -0.03 -6.59 -0.62
CA GLN A 88 1.07 -7.17 -1.37
C GLN A 88 1.67 -6.12 -2.30
N PHE A 89 2.98 -5.96 -2.25
CA PHE A 89 3.75 -5.01 -3.04
C PHE A 89 4.40 -5.72 -4.23
N HIS A 90 4.30 -5.12 -5.41
CA HIS A 90 4.87 -5.63 -6.65
C HIS A 90 6.07 -4.76 -7.01
N GLN A 91 7.28 -5.27 -6.82
CA GLN A 91 8.53 -4.54 -7.10
C GLN A 91 9.01 -4.73 -8.54
N SER A 92 8.48 -5.73 -9.23
CA SER A 92 8.81 -6.07 -10.61
C SER A 92 7.54 -6.34 -11.43
N GLY A 93 7.73 -6.70 -12.70
CA GLY A 93 6.65 -7.00 -13.65
C GLY A 93 6.30 -5.81 -14.53
N ILE A 94 6.07 -6.09 -15.82
CA ILE A 94 5.89 -5.07 -16.87
C ILE A 94 4.69 -4.16 -16.57
N TYR A 95 3.62 -4.73 -16.01
CA TYR A 95 2.36 -4.03 -15.72
C TYR A 95 2.10 -3.83 -14.23
N THR A 96 3.06 -4.16 -13.37
CA THR A 96 2.90 -4.15 -11.90
C THR A 96 4.05 -3.44 -11.21
N PHE A 97 5.01 -2.90 -11.96
CA PHE A 97 6.22 -2.30 -11.43
C PHE A 97 5.91 -1.19 -10.40
N ASN A 98 6.46 -1.35 -9.19
CA ASN A 98 6.19 -0.52 -8.02
C ASN A 98 4.69 -0.21 -7.84
N SER A 99 3.88 -1.26 -7.71
CA SER A 99 2.47 -1.16 -7.36
C SER A 99 2.16 -1.98 -6.10
N TYR A 100 0.93 -1.92 -5.61
CA TYR A 100 0.46 -2.84 -4.57
C TYR A 100 -1.01 -3.22 -4.76
N SER A 101 -1.42 -4.29 -4.10
CA SER A 101 -2.79 -4.78 -4.07
C SER A 101 -3.21 -5.09 -2.65
N ILE A 102 -4.46 -4.76 -2.33
CA ILE A 102 -5.07 -5.07 -1.02
C ILE A 102 -6.20 -6.06 -1.26
N PHE A 103 -6.09 -7.25 -0.67
CA PHE A 103 -7.05 -8.33 -0.91
C PHE A 103 -7.10 -9.33 0.25
N PHE A 104 -8.20 -10.08 0.30
CA PHE A 104 -8.34 -11.30 1.06
C PHE A 104 -8.22 -12.47 0.09
N ASP A 105 -7.19 -13.29 0.29
CA ASP A 105 -6.89 -14.44 -0.56
C ASP A 105 -7.77 -15.62 -0.17
N THR A 106 -8.67 -15.98 -1.08
CA THR A 106 -9.78 -16.86 -0.77
C THR A 106 -9.38 -18.33 -0.87
N PRO A 107 -9.80 -19.18 0.08
CA PRO A 107 -9.63 -20.61 -0.09
C PRO A 107 -10.64 -21.16 -1.09
N ARG A 108 -10.22 -22.09 -1.95
CA ARG A 108 -11.04 -22.63 -3.04
C ARG A 108 -10.87 -24.14 -3.17
N THR A 109 -11.77 -24.75 -3.92
CA THR A 109 -11.70 -26.18 -4.30
C THR A 109 -10.91 -26.32 -5.61
N SER A 110 -9.66 -25.87 -5.60
CA SER A 110 -8.75 -25.87 -6.75
C SER A 110 -7.32 -26.12 -6.27
N ALA A 111 -6.51 -26.84 -7.04
CA ALA A 111 -5.09 -27.03 -6.70
C ALA A 111 -4.23 -25.80 -7.02
N THR A 112 -4.68 -24.94 -7.94
CA THR A 112 -3.88 -23.82 -8.47
C THR A 112 -4.35 -22.46 -8.00
N THR A 113 -5.58 -22.35 -7.49
CA THR A 113 -6.21 -21.09 -7.09
C THR A 113 -6.71 -21.09 -5.64
N ASP A 114 -6.24 -22.03 -4.84
CA ASP A 114 -6.52 -22.10 -3.41
C ASP A 114 -5.42 -21.37 -2.65
N ARG A 115 -5.76 -20.20 -2.07
CA ARG A 115 -4.79 -19.34 -1.37
C ARG A 115 -3.50 -19.16 -2.18
N ASP A 116 -3.65 -18.78 -3.44
CA ASP A 116 -2.57 -18.78 -4.43
C ASP A 116 -1.65 -17.56 -4.34
N ASN A 117 -1.89 -16.70 -3.35
CA ASN A 117 -1.07 -15.55 -3.01
C ASN A 117 -1.04 -14.47 -4.10
N GLN A 118 -2.09 -14.40 -4.92
CA GLN A 118 -2.26 -13.40 -5.97
C GLN A 118 -3.68 -12.83 -5.93
N PRO A 119 -3.88 -11.54 -6.28
CA PRO A 119 -5.22 -10.94 -6.35
C PRO A 119 -5.89 -11.33 -7.67
N MET A 120 -6.48 -12.53 -7.74
CA MET A 120 -7.02 -13.14 -8.95
C MET A 120 -8.56 -13.21 -8.94
N PRO A 121 -9.21 -13.66 -10.04
CA PRO A 121 -10.66 -13.81 -10.05
C PRO A 121 -11.12 -14.78 -8.98
N GLY A 122 -12.05 -14.36 -8.12
CA GLY A 122 -12.58 -15.14 -7.00
C GLY A 122 -12.07 -14.66 -5.63
N ASP A 123 -11.05 -13.81 -5.60
CA ASP A 123 -10.59 -13.16 -4.37
C ASP A 123 -11.40 -11.91 -4.08
N ILE A 124 -11.35 -11.47 -2.83
CA ILE A 124 -12.03 -10.25 -2.40
C ILE A 124 -11.00 -9.13 -2.41
N ILE A 125 -11.16 -8.19 -3.33
CA ILE A 125 -10.26 -7.03 -3.44
C ILE A 125 -10.83 -5.89 -2.62
N ALA A 126 -9.99 -5.18 -1.88
CA ALA A 126 -10.44 -4.03 -1.11
C ALA A 126 -10.95 -2.92 -2.04
N ILE A 127 -12.02 -2.25 -1.62
CA ILE A 127 -12.65 -1.17 -2.38
C ILE A 127 -12.36 0.16 -1.68
N ASN A 128 -12.04 1.20 -2.46
CA ASN A 128 -11.98 2.56 -1.97
C ASN A 128 -13.40 3.05 -1.63
N GLY A 129 -13.64 3.39 -0.36
CA GLY A 129 -14.95 3.79 0.13
C GLY A 129 -15.54 5.03 -0.55
N GLN A 130 -14.70 5.93 -1.08
CA GLN A 130 -15.11 7.20 -1.67
C GLN A 130 -15.64 7.08 -3.10
N ASN A 131 -15.00 6.24 -3.92
CA ASN A 131 -15.27 6.18 -5.36
C ASN A 131 -15.58 4.77 -5.87
N LYS A 132 -15.64 3.77 -4.97
CA LYS A 132 -15.96 2.38 -5.28
C LYS A 132 -15.00 1.70 -6.27
N LYS A 133 -13.80 2.23 -6.43
CA LYS A 133 -12.73 1.60 -7.22
C LYS A 133 -11.97 0.57 -6.39
N CYS A 134 -11.51 -0.49 -7.04
CA CYS A 134 -10.74 -1.54 -6.39
C CYS A 134 -9.28 -1.16 -6.20
N LEU A 135 -8.72 -1.50 -5.04
CA LEU A 135 -7.36 -1.18 -4.63
C LEU A 135 -6.39 -2.30 -5.03
N SER A 136 -6.18 -2.47 -6.33
CA SER A 136 -5.19 -3.42 -6.83
C SER A 136 -4.44 -2.96 -8.07
N GLY A 137 -3.11 -3.06 -8.00
CA GLY A 137 -2.19 -2.72 -9.07
C GLY A 137 -1.69 -3.94 -9.87
N TYR A 138 -2.34 -5.10 -9.74
CA TYR A 138 -1.88 -6.36 -10.32
C TYR A 138 -2.37 -6.59 -11.76
N SER A 139 -3.69 -6.68 -11.95
CA SER A 139 -4.29 -6.91 -13.27
C SER A 139 -5.62 -6.18 -13.37
N ASN A 140 -5.89 -5.55 -14.51
CA ASN A 140 -7.19 -4.88 -14.76
C ASN A 140 -8.26 -5.83 -15.32
N VAL A 141 -7.88 -7.05 -15.73
CA VAL A 141 -8.76 -8.01 -16.41
C VAL A 141 -8.83 -9.35 -15.70
N ASN A 142 -7.70 -9.86 -15.21
CA ASN A 142 -7.62 -11.13 -14.49
C ASN A 142 -7.70 -10.87 -12.99
N VAL A 143 -8.86 -10.41 -12.54
CA VAL A 143 -9.18 -10.03 -11.16
C VAL A 143 -10.66 -10.33 -10.86
N ALA A 144 -11.07 -10.14 -9.61
CA ALA A 144 -12.47 -10.16 -9.17
C ALA A 144 -13.38 -9.39 -10.15
N ILE A 145 -14.58 -9.93 -10.40
CA ILE A 145 -15.42 -9.48 -11.53
C ILE A 145 -15.84 -8.01 -11.39
N GLU A 146 -16.11 -7.58 -10.16
CA GLU A 146 -16.43 -6.23 -9.72
C GLU A 146 -15.26 -5.23 -9.90
N CYS A 147 -14.04 -5.72 -10.05
CA CYS A 147 -12.83 -4.92 -10.19
C CYS A 147 -12.34 -4.81 -11.64
N ARG A 148 -12.93 -5.55 -12.58
CA ARG A 148 -12.54 -5.51 -13.99
C ARG A 148 -12.74 -4.09 -14.53
N ASN A 149 -11.66 -3.50 -15.05
CA ASN A 149 -11.63 -2.12 -15.54
C ASN A 149 -12.09 -1.05 -14.51
N ASN A 150 -12.08 -1.39 -13.22
CA ASN A 150 -12.54 -0.50 -12.13
C ASN A 150 -11.45 -0.34 -11.05
N MET A 151 -10.19 -0.30 -11.46
CA MET A 151 -9.05 -0.17 -10.55
C MET A 151 -8.76 1.29 -10.20
N GLU A 152 -8.37 1.50 -8.96
CA GLU A 152 -7.80 2.76 -8.52
C GLU A 152 -6.38 2.92 -9.08
N ILE A 153 -6.06 4.07 -9.66
CA ILE A 153 -4.77 4.28 -10.32
C ILE A 153 -3.66 4.58 -9.31
N ASN A 154 -3.99 5.17 -8.16
CA ASN A 154 -3.02 5.61 -7.16
C ASN A 154 -2.28 4.45 -6.44
N VAL A 155 -2.71 3.20 -6.63
CA VAL A 155 -1.99 2.01 -6.14
C VAL A 155 -0.83 1.60 -7.07
N ARG A 156 -0.81 2.12 -8.30
CA ARG A 156 0.30 1.99 -9.26
C ARG A 156 1.28 3.14 -9.06
N LEU A 157 2.10 3.04 -8.01
CA LEU A 157 2.93 4.14 -7.54
C LEU A 157 3.93 4.63 -8.59
N HIS A 158 4.46 3.73 -9.43
CA HIS A 158 5.29 4.13 -10.57
C HIS A 158 4.53 4.99 -11.56
N GLU A 159 3.41 4.48 -12.09
CA GLU A 159 2.64 5.14 -13.15
C GLU A 159 2.02 6.46 -12.69
N TYR A 160 1.47 6.50 -11.47
CA TYR A 160 0.70 7.65 -10.99
C TYR A 160 1.57 8.72 -10.31
N TYR A 161 2.52 8.31 -9.46
CA TYR A 161 3.36 9.24 -8.69
C TYR A 161 4.80 9.35 -9.21
N GLY A 162 5.22 8.49 -10.15
CA GLY A 162 6.61 8.42 -10.62
C GLY A 162 7.56 7.85 -9.58
N ILE A 163 7.11 6.91 -8.74
CA ILE A 163 8.00 6.21 -7.79
C ILE A 163 8.93 5.26 -8.55
N GLU A 164 10.22 5.39 -8.31
CA GLU A 164 11.28 4.64 -9.01
C GLU A 164 11.56 3.29 -8.35
N SER A 165 11.41 3.20 -7.02
CA SER A 165 11.55 1.95 -6.29
C SER A 165 10.73 1.91 -5.01
N ILE A 166 10.28 0.70 -4.67
CA ILE A 166 9.78 0.32 -3.36
C ILE A 166 10.73 -0.73 -2.79
N SER A 167 11.36 -0.45 -1.65
CA SER A 167 12.20 -1.43 -0.97
C SER A 167 11.71 -1.73 0.44
N LEU A 168 12.05 -2.91 0.93
CA LEU A 168 11.70 -3.38 2.26
C LEU A 168 12.98 -3.58 3.07
N VAL A 169 12.99 -3.06 4.30
CA VAL A 169 13.96 -3.47 5.32
C VAL A 169 13.22 -4.24 6.40
N SER A 170 13.53 -5.53 6.51
CA SER A 170 12.81 -6.53 7.30
C SER A 170 13.72 -7.70 7.65
N PRO A 171 13.27 -8.68 8.48
CA PRO A 171 13.87 -10.01 8.46
C PRO A 171 13.79 -10.62 7.05
N ASP A 172 14.76 -11.48 6.71
CA ASP A 172 14.88 -12.08 5.36
C ASP A 172 13.62 -12.85 4.94
N ALA A 173 12.91 -13.46 5.89
CA ALA A 173 11.70 -14.24 5.63
C ALA A 173 10.55 -13.42 4.99
N CYS A 174 10.54 -12.09 5.15
CA CYS A 174 9.46 -11.24 4.64
C CYS A 174 9.62 -10.84 3.17
N GLN A 175 10.84 -10.87 2.65
CA GLN A 175 11.13 -10.50 1.26
C GLN A 175 10.93 -11.71 0.35
N GLU A 176 10.09 -11.55 -0.67
CA GLU A 176 9.85 -12.57 -1.70
C GLU A 176 10.48 -12.10 -3.03
N MET A 177 10.57 -13.00 -4.01
CA MET A 177 11.15 -12.66 -5.32
C MET A 177 10.26 -11.64 -6.04
N GLY A 178 10.72 -10.39 -6.15
CA GLY A 178 10.00 -9.31 -6.84
C GLY A 178 8.74 -8.81 -6.12
N THR A 179 8.50 -9.25 -4.88
CA THR A 179 7.32 -8.87 -4.10
C THR A 179 7.62 -8.98 -2.61
N PHE A 180 6.78 -8.36 -1.79
CA PHE A 180 6.69 -8.65 -0.37
C PHE A 180 5.26 -8.31 0.08
N ARG A 181 4.89 -8.71 1.28
CA ARG A 181 3.53 -8.49 1.78
C ARG A 181 3.49 -8.27 3.28
N ILE A 182 2.41 -7.61 3.71
CA ILE A 182 2.02 -7.51 5.10
C ILE A 182 0.61 -8.08 5.21
N LEU A 183 0.43 -9.05 6.09
CA LEU A 183 -0.85 -9.64 6.39
C LEU A 183 -1.29 -9.17 7.78
N PHE A 184 -2.58 -8.95 7.97
CA PHE A 184 -3.17 -8.61 9.26
C PHE A 184 -4.18 -9.67 9.65
N ASN A 185 -4.05 -10.20 10.86
CA ASN A 185 -5.05 -11.10 11.41
C ASN A 185 -6.26 -10.32 11.93
N ALA A 186 -7.27 -11.03 12.44
CA ALA A 186 -8.49 -10.44 13.01
C ALA A 186 -8.25 -9.50 14.23
N PHE A 187 -7.04 -9.48 14.79
CA PHE A 187 -6.63 -8.59 15.88
C PHE A 187 -5.76 -7.42 15.40
N GLY A 188 -5.53 -7.30 14.09
CA GLY A 188 -4.68 -6.28 13.50
C GLY A 188 -3.19 -6.49 13.75
N GLU A 189 -2.79 -7.68 14.22
CA GLU A 189 -1.38 -8.03 14.38
C GLU A 189 -0.77 -8.32 13.00
N PRO A 190 0.43 -7.79 12.73
CA PRO A 190 1.04 -7.91 11.41
C PRO A 190 1.90 -9.17 11.27
N PHE A 191 1.79 -9.80 10.12
CA PHE A 191 2.56 -10.94 9.65
C PHE A 191 3.17 -10.61 8.29
N CYS A 192 4.15 -11.40 7.85
CA CYS A 192 4.73 -11.29 6.52
C CYS A 192 4.89 -12.66 5.86
N SER A 193 5.25 -12.66 4.58
CA SER A 193 5.47 -13.85 3.75
C SER A 193 4.22 -14.70 3.50
N LYS A 194 4.31 -15.61 2.52
CA LYS A 194 3.24 -16.58 2.21
C LYS A 194 2.88 -17.50 3.37
N LEU A 195 3.82 -17.74 4.28
CA LEU A 195 3.62 -18.61 5.44
C LEU A 195 2.96 -17.91 6.63
N ALA A 196 2.64 -16.62 6.50
CA ALA A 196 2.13 -15.78 7.59
C ALA A 196 3.04 -15.89 8.83
N THR A 197 4.29 -15.45 8.68
CA THR A 197 5.28 -15.40 9.76
C THR A 197 5.02 -14.15 10.60
N PRO A 198 4.84 -14.26 11.93
CA PRO A 198 4.64 -13.09 12.80
C PRO A 198 5.83 -12.13 12.72
N LEU A 199 5.57 -10.83 12.73
CA LEU A 199 6.65 -9.85 12.79
C LEU A 199 7.31 -9.82 14.17
N THR A 200 8.63 -9.95 14.19
CA THR A 200 9.45 -9.84 15.41
C THR A 200 10.10 -8.47 15.57
N GLN A 201 10.22 -7.70 14.47
CA GLN A 201 10.79 -6.37 14.42
C GLN A 201 10.03 -5.48 13.45
N PRO A 202 10.03 -4.14 13.63
CA PRO A 202 9.32 -3.23 12.72
C PRO A 202 9.79 -3.38 11.27
N LEU A 203 8.84 -3.28 10.33
CA LEU A 203 9.15 -3.21 8.90
C LEU A 203 9.35 -1.75 8.50
N ARG A 204 10.29 -1.53 7.57
CA ARG A 204 10.45 -0.25 6.87
C ARG A 204 10.20 -0.43 5.39
N ILE A 205 9.20 0.27 4.88
CA ILE A 205 8.93 0.38 3.45
C ILE A 205 9.51 1.72 2.98
N ILE A 206 10.42 1.70 2.04
CA ILE A 206 11.12 2.89 1.55
C ILE A 206 10.68 3.14 0.12
N LEU A 207 10.08 4.31 -0.12
CA LEU A 207 9.76 4.81 -1.45
C LEU A 207 10.87 5.72 -1.92
N THR A 208 11.37 5.54 -3.14
CA THR A 208 12.43 6.38 -3.72
C THR A 208 11.95 7.09 -4.98
N LYS A 209 12.33 8.36 -5.12
CA LYS A 209 12.12 9.18 -6.32
C LYS A 209 13.17 10.29 -6.39
N ASN A 210 13.85 10.49 -7.52
CA ASN A 210 14.81 11.57 -7.73
C ASN A 210 15.88 11.66 -6.60
N ASN A 211 16.48 10.53 -6.21
CA ASN A 211 17.43 10.41 -5.08
C ASN A 211 16.88 10.86 -3.71
N GLN A 212 15.58 11.05 -3.56
CA GLN A 212 14.92 11.29 -2.28
C GLN A 212 14.13 10.06 -1.85
N SER A 213 14.07 9.82 -0.55
CA SER A 213 13.34 8.70 0.03
C SER A 213 12.29 9.15 1.05
N LYS A 214 11.26 8.32 1.21
CA LYS A 214 10.31 8.39 2.33
C LYS A 214 10.14 6.99 2.92
N THR A 215 10.32 6.90 4.22
CA THR A 215 10.22 5.65 4.97
C THR A 215 8.88 5.57 5.70
N ILE A 216 8.16 4.48 5.49
CA ILE A 216 6.94 4.12 6.21
C ILE A 216 7.28 2.96 7.13
N CYS A 217 7.04 3.16 8.42
CA CYS A 217 7.26 2.16 9.45
C CYS A 217 5.96 1.40 9.75
N VAL A 218 6.06 0.09 9.99
CA VAL A 218 4.97 -0.75 10.50
C VAL A 218 5.48 -1.49 11.74
N LEU A 219 4.87 -1.23 12.89
CA LEU A 219 5.28 -1.81 14.17
C LEU A 219 4.84 -3.26 14.30
N HIS A 220 5.75 -4.10 14.78
CA HIS A 220 5.63 -5.56 14.71
C HIS A 220 4.58 -6.20 15.62
N LYS A 221 4.19 -5.55 16.73
CA LYS A 221 3.13 -6.08 17.62
C LYS A 221 1.75 -5.54 17.30
N THR A 222 1.67 -4.24 17.03
CA THR A 222 0.38 -3.53 16.94
C THR A 222 -0.07 -3.29 15.51
N GLY A 223 0.79 -3.49 14.51
CA GLY A 223 0.51 -3.09 13.13
C GLY A 223 0.44 -1.58 12.90
N PHE A 224 0.63 -0.77 13.96
CA PHE A 224 0.58 0.67 13.86
C PHE A 224 1.63 1.16 12.85
N SER A 225 1.20 2.03 11.95
CA SER A 225 2.01 2.51 10.85
C SER A 225 2.09 4.04 10.82
N PHE A 226 3.25 4.57 10.42
CA PHE A 226 3.51 6.01 10.31
C PHE A 226 4.65 6.29 9.33
N ILE A 227 4.70 7.52 8.81
CA ILE A 227 5.85 8.00 8.01
C ILE A 227 6.92 8.48 8.99
N SER A 228 8.12 7.91 8.90
CA SER A 228 9.26 8.29 9.74
C SER A 228 9.87 9.62 9.30
N LYS A 229 10.42 10.37 10.26
CA LYS A 229 11.15 11.63 10.01
C LYS A 229 12.67 11.42 9.94
N ASP A 230 13.18 10.37 10.59
CA ASP A 230 14.60 10.08 10.82
C ASP A 230 14.98 8.66 10.37
N ASP A 231 14.13 8.01 9.58
CA ASP A 231 14.22 6.62 9.13
C ASP A 231 14.27 5.57 10.26
N GLN A 232 13.92 5.98 11.49
CA GLN A 232 13.73 5.09 12.63
C GLN A 232 12.25 4.76 12.84
N CYS A 233 11.98 3.53 13.27
CA CYS A 233 10.64 3.08 13.64
C CYS A 233 10.45 3.11 15.16
N ARG A 234 10.50 4.31 15.73
CA ARG A 234 10.24 4.57 17.14
C ARG A 234 9.16 5.66 17.24
N ILE A 235 8.25 5.50 18.21
CA ILE A 235 7.22 6.50 18.53
C ILE A 235 7.75 7.38 19.65
#